data_AF-A0A0S8DCD3-F1
#
_entry.id   AF-A0A0S8DCD3-F1
#
_cell.length_a   1.000
_cell.length_b   1.000
_cell.length_c   1.000
_cell.angle_alpha   90.00
_cell.angle_beta   90.00
_cell.angle_gamma   90.00
#
_symmetry.space_group_name_H-M   'P 1'
#
loop_
_entity.id
_entity.type
_entity.pdbx_description
1 polymer ?
#
loop_
_entity_poly.entity_id
_entity_poly.type
_entity_poly.pdbx_seq_one_letter_code
_entity_poly.pdbx_strand_id
1 'polypeptide(L)'
;MIASVPVERVDAFAPTAGSGGNAGTINLELDILDERLQFRIGVADERVALADIVPLARTISARIADVVIATDRRQGADIACRKGCGYCCQSHMVPLAVPEAFRLTEYIYSRPRDLRDAMLRLCLLAARDILNEDPPEFNEHGPIRTRV
;
A
#
# COMPACT_ATOMS: atom_id res chain seq x y z
N MET A 1 -27.58 -14.61 -15.85
CA MET A 1 -26.82 -13.76 -16.78
C MET A 1 -25.61 -13.25 -16.03
N ILE A 2 -24.41 -13.72 -16.35
CA ILE A 2 -23.18 -13.26 -15.70
C ILE A 2 -22.91 -11.89 -16.32
N ALA A 3 -23.30 -10.81 -15.61
CA ALA A 3 -22.87 -9.47 -15.98
C ALA A 3 -21.35 -9.51 -16.10
N SER A 4 -20.80 -8.99 -17.19
CA SER A 4 -19.36 -8.89 -17.39
C SER A 4 -18.79 -8.05 -16.25
N VAL A 5 -18.28 -8.70 -15.21
CA VAL A 5 -17.59 -8.04 -14.12
C VAL A 5 -16.41 -7.28 -14.74
N PRO A 6 -16.25 -5.98 -14.48
CA PRO A 6 -15.16 -5.23 -15.06
C PRO A 6 -13.83 -5.81 -14.56
N VAL A 7 -13.08 -6.46 -15.45
CA VAL A 7 -11.75 -6.97 -15.13
C VAL A 7 -10.77 -5.81 -15.12
N GLU A 8 -10.21 -5.51 -13.95
CA GLU A 8 -9.12 -4.56 -13.88
C GLU A 8 -7.81 -5.28 -14.22
N ARG A 9 -7.14 -4.80 -15.28
CA ARG A 9 -5.76 -5.21 -15.56
C ARG A 9 -4.84 -4.44 -14.63
N VAL A 10 -4.04 -5.18 -13.87
CA VAL A 10 -2.97 -4.61 -13.08
C VAL A 10 -1.67 -5.12 -13.66
N ASP A 11 -0.99 -4.24 -14.38
CA ASP A 11 0.38 -4.49 -14.86
C ASP A 11 1.31 -4.32 -13.66
N ALA A 12 1.51 -5.43 -12.96
CA ALA A 12 2.09 -5.46 -11.61
C ALA A 12 3.61 -5.22 -11.57
N PHE A 13 4.28 -5.24 -12.72
CA PHE A 13 5.75 -5.18 -12.79
C PHE A 13 6.12 -4.26 -13.95
N ALA A 14 6.79 -3.13 -13.67
CA ALA A 14 7.40 -2.36 -14.73
C ALA A 14 8.59 -3.18 -15.25
N PRO A 15 8.68 -3.45 -16.57
CA PRO A 15 9.78 -4.26 -17.08
C PRO A 15 11.10 -3.55 -16.80
N THR A 16 12.02 -4.24 -16.14
CA THR A 16 13.42 -3.85 -16.22
C THR A 16 13.91 -4.19 -17.62
N ALA A 17 14.69 -3.31 -18.25
CA ALA A 17 15.11 -3.49 -19.63
C ALA A 17 15.94 -4.79 -19.79
N GLY A 18 15.31 -5.90 -20.23
CA GLY A 18 16.01 -7.16 -20.45
C GLY A 18 15.13 -8.38 -20.77
N SER A 19 14.76 -8.54 -22.05
CA SER A 19 14.53 -9.84 -22.73
C SER A 19 13.32 -10.72 -22.35
N GLY A 20 12.27 -10.67 -23.19
CA GLY A 20 11.86 -11.83 -24.02
C GLY A 20 11.43 -13.16 -23.38
N GLY A 21 10.88 -13.18 -22.16
CA GLY A 21 10.25 -14.36 -21.56
C GLY A 21 8.72 -14.37 -21.69
N ASN A 22 8.09 -15.54 -21.62
CA ASN A 22 6.66 -15.69 -21.87
C ASN A 22 5.86 -15.28 -20.63
N ALA A 23 5.33 -14.05 -20.62
CA ALA A 23 4.61 -13.48 -19.48
C ALA A 23 3.36 -14.31 -19.10
N GLY A 24 3.36 -14.81 -17.86
CA GLY A 24 2.20 -15.50 -17.29
C GLY A 24 1.08 -14.53 -16.92
N THR A 25 -0.13 -15.02 -16.75
CA THR A 25 -1.26 -14.24 -16.21
C THR A 25 -1.90 -14.98 -15.06
N ILE A 26 -2.05 -14.32 -13.92
CA ILE A 26 -2.82 -14.80 -12.77
C ILE A 26 -4.17 -14.07 -12.77
N ASN A 27 -5.25 -14.82 -12.72
CA ASN A 27 -6.58 -14.26 -12.46
C ASN A 27 -6.86 -14.40 -10.97
N LEU A 28 -7.15 -13.29 -10.30
CA LEU A 28 -7.51 -13.22 -8.90
C LEU A 28 -8.94 -12.71 -8.78
N GLU A 29 -9.75 -13.43 -8.01
CA GLU A 29 -11.11 -13.03 -7.70
C GLU A 29 -11.25 -12.89 -6.20
N LEU A 30 -11.84 -11.78 -5.76
CA LEU A 30 -12.08 -11.47 -4.35
C LEU A 30 -13.55 -11.06 -4.19
N ASP A 31 -14.27 -11.74 -3.30
CA ASP A 31 -15.61 -11.33 -2.89
C ASP A 31 -15.47 -10.37 -1.70
N ILE A 32 -15.87 -9.11 -1.90
CA ILE A 32 -15.79 -8.02 -0.91
C ILE A 32 -17.21 -7.50 -0.68
N LEU A 33 -17.77 -7.77 0.50
CA LEU A 33 -19.18 -7.49 0.79
C LEU A 33 -20.08 -8.13 -0.30
N ASP A 34 -20.93 -7.35 -0.96
CA ASP A 34 -21.81 -7.79 -2.04
C ASP A 34 -21.21 -7.59 -3.44
N GLU A 35 -19.92 -7.23 -3.54
CA GLU A 35 -19.24 -6.96 -4.81
C GLU A 35 -18.10 -7.95 -5.07
N ARG A 36 -18.06 -8.50 -6.28
CA ARG A 36 -16.98 -9.37 -6.73
C ARG A 36 -15.95 -8.56 -7.53
N LEU A 37 -14.74 -8.49 -7.01
CA LEU A 37 -13.60 -7.87 -7.66
C LEU A 37 -12.83 -8.91 -8.49
N GLN A 38 -12.50 -8.56 -9.74
CA GLN A 38 -11.70 -9.40 -10.63
C GLN A 38 -10.46 -8.65 -11.08
N PHE A 39 -9.29 -9.24 -10.79
CA PHE A 39 -7.99 -8.73 -11.19
C PHE A 39 -7.33 -9.70 -12.17
N ARG A 40 -6.75 -9.13 -13.23
CA ARG A 40 -5.85 -9.84 -14.13
C ARG A 40 -4.45 -9.31 -13.92
N ILE A 41 -3.60 -10.15 -13.33
CA ILE A 41 -2.24 -9.80 -12.90
C ILE A 41 -1.26 -10.39 -13.90
N GLY A 42 -0.52 -9.54 -14.59
CA GLY A 42 0.60 -9.97 -15.41
C GLY A 42 1.77 -10.42 -14.53
N VAL A 43 2.38 -11.57 -14.84
CA VAL A 43 3.57 -12.09 -14.15
C VAL A 43 4.74 -12.00 -15.10
N ALA A 44 5.79 -11.33 -14.65
CA ALA A 44 7.05 -11.25 -15.37
C ALA A 44 7.79 -12.59 -15.29
N ASP A 45 8.40 -13.01 -16.39
CA ASP A 45 9.28 -14.19 -16.47
C ASP A 45 10.75 -13.83 -16.13
N GLU A 46 10.98 -12.56 -15.76
CA GLU A 46 12.27 -12.04 -15.31
C GLU A 46 12.35 -11.94 -13.78
N ARG A 47 13.56 -11.73 -13.28
CA ARG A 47 13.77 -11.47 -11.85
C ARG A 47 13.16 -10.12 -11.48
N VAL A 48 12.17 -10.16 -10.61
CA VAL A 48 11.56 -8.96 -10.02
C VAL A 48 12.15 -8.69 -8.64
N ALA A 49 12.25 -7.43 -8.25
CA ALA A 49 12.63 -7.04 -6.90
C ALA A 49 11.44 -7.21 -5.95
N LEU A 50 11.71 -7.39 -4.66
CA LEU A 50 10.66 -7.48 -3.64
C LEU A 50 9.81 -6.20 -3.58
N ALA A 51 10.39 -5.04 -3.90
CA ALA A 51 9.68 -3.76 -3.96
C ALA A 51 8.62 -3.69 -5.07
N ASP A 52 8.76 -4.50 -6.12
CA ASP A 52 7.87 -4.47 -7.28
C ASP A 52 6.49 -5.06 -6.98
N ILE A 53 6.31 -5.80 -5.88
CA ILE A 53 4.98 -6.26 -5.45
C ILE A 53 4.11 -5.12 -4.93
N VAL A 54 4.71 -4.03 -4.45
CA VAL A 54 4.01 -2.97 -3.71
C VAL A 54 2.97 -2.25 -4.57
N PRO A 55 3.25 -1.84 -5.83
CA PRO A 55 2.21 -1.25 -6.68
C PRO A 55 0.99 -2.14 -6.86
N LEU A 56 1.18 -3.44 -7.11
CA LEU A 56 0.09 -4.41 -7.24
C LEU A 56 -0.74 -4.49 -5.95
N ALA A 57 -0.07 -4.70 -4.81
CA ALA A 57 -0.73 -4.80 -3.52
C ALA A 57 -1.54 -3.53 -3.20
N ARG A 58 -0.97 -2.35 -3.46
CA ARG A 58 -1.65 -1.06 -3.26
C ARG A 58 -2.88 -0.91 -4.16
N THR A 59 -2.81 -1.34 -5.41
CA THR A 59 -3.97 -1.32 -6.32
C THR A 59 -5.10 -2.20 -5.80
N ILE A 60 -4.80 -3.45 -5.42
CA ILE A 60 -5.81 -4.37 -4.86
C ILE A 60 -6.41 -3.78 -3.58
N SER A 61 -5.58 -3.35 -2.64
CA SER A 61 -6.03 -2.76 -1.37
C SER A 61 -6.87 -1.49 -1.57
N ALA A 62 -6.50 -0.64 -2.52
CA ALA A 62 -7.27 0.56 -2.84
C ALA A 62 -8.67 0.20 -3.34
N ARG A 63 -8.80 -0.81 -4.21
CA ARG A 63 -10.11 -1.21 -4.73
C ARG A 63 -11.01 -1.86 -3.70
N ILE A 64 -10.42 -2.65 -2.81
CA ILE A 64 -11.15 -3.18 -1.65
C ILE A 64 -11.68 -2.01 -0.81
N ALA A 65 -10.83 -1.02 -0.50
CA ALA A 65 -11.25 0.15 0.28
C ALA A 65 -12.35 0.96 -0.44
N ASP A 66 -12.25 1.15 -1.76
CA ASP A 66 -13.25 1.85 -2.55
C ASP A 66 -14.63 1.16 -2.49
N VAL A 67 -14.68 -0.16 -2.61
CA VAL A 67 -15.93 -0.95 -2.48
C VAL A 67 -16.55 -0.78 -1.11
N VAL A 68 -15.75 -0.89 -0.05
CA VAL A 68 -16.23 -0.74 1.34
C VAL A 68 -16.79 0.68 1.55
N ILE A 69 -16.03 1.70 1.16
CA ILE A 69 -16.43 3.10 1.30
C ILE A 69 -17.72 3.37 0.50
N ALA A 70 -17.82 2.87 -0.73
CA ALA A 70 -19.01 3.05 -1.56
C ALA A 70 -20.24 2.36 -0.98
N THR A 71 -20.07 1.16 -0.41
CA THR A 71 -21.15 0.39 0.22
C THR A 71 -21.66 1.09 1.47
N ASP A 72 -20.78 1.53 2.36
CA ASP A 72 -21.16 2.25 3.57
C ASP A 72 -21.87 3.57 3.25
N ARG A 73 -21.39 4.30 2.24
CA ARG A 73 -22.06 5.53 1.77
C ARG A 73 -23.46 5.27 1.23
N ARG A 74 -23.68 4.17 0.49
CA ARG A 74 -25.03 3.77 0.05
C ARG A 74 -25.97 3.45 1.21
N GLN A 75 -25.42 2.98 2.33
CA GLN A 75 -26.16 2.71 3.56
C GLN A 75 -26.34 3.95 4.45
N GLY A 76 -25.89 5.12 3.99
CA GLY A 76 -26.09 6.41 4.66
C GLY A 76 -24.95 6.81 5.61
N ALA A 77 -23.84 6.07 5.64
CA ALA A 77 -22.68 6.45 6.44
C ALA A 77 -21.87 7.58 5.76
N ASP A 78 -21.40 8.55 6.56
CA ASP A 78 -20.47 9.58 6.09
C ASP A 78 -19.02 9.16 6.38
N ILE A 79 -18.38 8.53 5.38
CA ILE A 79 -17.00 8.07 5.47
C ILE A 79 -16.05 9.18 4.99
N ALA A 80 -15.35 9.80 5.93
CA ALA A 80 -14.36 10.87 5.68
C ALA A 80 -13.04 10.38 5.05
N CYS A 81 -12.86 9.06 4.84
CA CYS A 81 -11.62 8.50 4.31
C CYS A 81 -11.28 9.07 2.93
N ARG A 82 -10.15 9.76 2.87
CA ARG A 82 -9.51 10.33 1.68
C ARG A 82 -8.07 10.67 2.03
N LYS A 83 -7.22 10.91 1.02
CA LYS A 83 -5.86 11.40 1.27
C LYS A 83 -5.93 12.66 2.16
N GLY A 84 -5.29 12.60 3.33
CA GLY A 84 -5.30 13.71 4.29
C GLY A 84 -6.52 13.77 5.21
N CYS A 85 -7.33 12.71 5.33
CA CYS A 85 -8.47 12.66 6.27
C CYS A 85 -8.09 12.67 7.76
N GLY A 86 -6.80 12.73 8.09
CA GLY A 86 -6.29 12.85 9.48
C GLY A 86 -6.23 11.53 10.26
N TYR A 87 -7.02 10.52 9.90
CA TYR A 87 -7.02 9.24 10.62
C TYR A 87 -5.71 8.47 10.45
N CYS A 88 -5.42 7.91 9.27
CA CYS A 88 -4.18 7.15 9.05
C CYS A 88 -2.96 8.04 8.74
N CYS A 89 -3.15 9.21 8.14
CA CYS A 89 -2.04 10.04 7.65
C CYS A 89 -1.45 11.04 8.67
N GLN A 90 -2.12 11.29 9.80
CA GLN A 90 -1.65 12.28 10.80
C GLN A 90 -1.52 11.68 12.21
N SER A 91 -2.49 10.88 12.65
CA SER A 91 -2.56 10.45 14.06
C SER A 91 -2.01 9.05 14.33
N HIS A 92 -1.76 8.24 13.29
CA HIS A 92 -1.31 6.86 13.45
C HIS A 92 0.00 6.63 12.72
N MET A 93 0.97 6.04 13.41
CA MET A 93 2.15 5.47 12.76
C MET A 93 1.72 4.24 11.97
N VAL A 94 1.92 4.27 10.65
CA VAL A 94 1.62 3.14 9.78
C VAL A 94 2.88 2.27 9.70
N PRO A 95 2.86 1.03 10.21
CA PRO A 95 3.98 0.12 10.05
C PRO A 95 4.18 -0.18 8.56
N LEU A 96 5.43 -0.15 8.11
CA LEU A 96 5.78 -0.52 6.75
C LEU A 96 6.22 -1.98 6.72
N ALA A 97 5.65 -2.76 5.81
CA ALA A 97 6.19 -4.07 5.47
C ALA A 97 7.56 -3.92 4.79
N VAL A 98 8.41 -4.95 4.84
CA VAL A 98 9.71 -4.99 4.17
C VAL A 98 9.66 -4.56 2.69
N PRO A 99 8.76 -5.09 1.83
CA PRO A 99 8.63 -4.62 0.45
C PRO A 99 8.31 -3.12 0.35
N GLU A 100 7.46 -2.59 1.25
CA GLU A 100 7.08 -1.17 1.26
C GLU A 100 8.25 -0.27 1.67
N ALA A 101 9.09 -0.70 2.60
CA ALA A 101 10.31 0.01 2.97
C ALA A 101 11.30 0.11 1.81
N PHE A 102 11.49 -0.98 1.05
CA PHE A 102 12.32 -0.95 -0.16
C PHE A 102 11.72 -0.05 -1.24
N ARG A 103 10.41 -0.15 -1.48
CA ARG A 103 9.73 0.71 -2.46
C ARG A 103 9.79 2.19 -2.08
N LEU A 104 9.66 2.51 -0.79
CA LEU A 104 9.80 3.87 -0.28
C LEU A 104 11.22 4.40 -0.51
N THR A 105 12.23 3.56 -0.29
CA THR A 105 13.63 3.90 -0.53
C THR A 105 13.84 4.23 -2.02
N GLU A 106 13.42 3.37 -2.93
CA GLU A 106 13.47 3.63 -4.39
C GLU A 106 12.77 4.94 -4.75
N TYR A 107 11.58 5.18 -4.19
CA TYR A 107 10.83 6.40 -4.41
C TYR A 107 11.62 7.65 -3.98
N ILE A 108 12.22 7.63 -2.79
CA ILE A 108 13.06 8.73 -2.27
C ILE A 108 14.24 8.98 -3.21
N TYR A 109 14.98 7.93 -3.58
CA TYR A 109 16.16 8.06 -4.43
C TYR A 109 15.84 8.49 -5.87
N SER A 110 14.62 8.22 -6.37
CA SER A 110 14.14 8.69 -7.67
C SER A 110 13.80 10.19 -7.72
N ARG A 111 13.73 10.89 -6.57
CA ARG A 111 13.40 12.33 -6.53
C ARG A 111 14.62 13.21 -6.89
N PRO A 112 14.40 14.46 -7.36
CA PRO A 112 15.47 15.45 -7.49
C PRO A 112 16.25 15.64 -6.19
N ARG A 113 17.54 15.97 -6.29
CA ARG A 113 18.47 16.02 -5.14
C ARG A 113 17.92 16.81 -3.96
N ASP A 114 17.41 18.02 -4.19
CA ASP A 114 16.92 18.89 -3.11
C ASP A 114 15.76 18.25 -2.34
N LEU A 115 14.81 17.63 -3.06
CA LEU A 115 13.67 16.94 -2.46
C LEU A 115 14.11 15.64 -1.77
N ARG A 116 14.99 14.86 -2.40
CA ARG A 116 15.54 13.63 -1.82
C ARG A 116 16.25 13.91 -0.49
N ASP A 117 17.11 14.93 -0.46
CA ASP A 117 17.89 15.29 0.72
C ASP A 117 16.95 15.77 1.85
N ALA A 118 15.90 16.53 1.52
CA ALA A 118 14.87 16.92 2.48
C ALA A 118 14.11 15.72 3.05
N MET A 119 13.71 14.76 2.20
CA MET A 119 13.03 13.54 2.63
C MET A 119 13.90 12.67 3.54
N LEU A 120 15.15 12.42 3.16
CA LEU A 120 16.10 11.65 3.97
C LEU A 120 16.35 12.32 5.33
N ARG A 121 16.47 13.65 5.36
CA ARG A 121 16.60 14.40 6.62
C ARG A 121 15.39 14.17 7.54
N LEU A 122 14.17 14.21 7.00
CA LEU A 122 12.96 13.94 7.79
C LEU A 122 12.93 12.50 8.31
N CYS A 123 13.32 11.51 7.49
CA CYS A 123 13.43 10.12 7.93
C CYS A 123 14.42 9.96 9.09
N LEU A 124 15.58 10.60 9.02
CA LEU A 124 16.59 10.56 10.08
C LEU A 124 16.11 11.25 11.37
N LEU A 125 15.43 12.38 11.26
CA LEU A 125 14.83 13.06 12.42
C LEU A 125 13.78 12.17 13.09
N ALA A 126 12.86 11.59 12.31
CA ALA A 126 11.85 10.68 12.85
C ALA A 126 12.49 9.43 13.48
N ALA A 127 13.49 8.82 12.84
CA ALA A 127 14.20 7.67 13.38
C ALA A 127 14.90 8.00 14.71
N ARG A 128 15.54 9.17 14.79
CA ARG A 128 16.16 9.65 16.03
C ARG A 128 15.10 9.82 17.13
N ASP A 129 13.98 10.44 16.82
CA ASP A 129 12.93 10.69 17.81
C ASP A 129 12.35 9.35 18.31
N ILE A 130 12.06 8.39 17.42
CA ILE A 130 11.62 7.03 17.77
C ILE A 130 12.66 6.27 18.62
N LEU A 131 13.95 6.35 18.27
CA LEU A 131 15.02 5.64 18.99
C LEU A 131 15.35 6.26 20.36
N ASN A 132 14.97 7.52 20.58
CA ASN A 132 15.14 8.21 21.86
C ASN A 132 13.93 8.05 22.78
N GLU A 133 12.80 7.55 22.27
CA GLU A 133 11.64 7.19 23.08
C GLU A 133 11.84 5.79 23.66
N ASP A 134 11.43 5.59 24.91
CA ASP A 134 11.33 4.24 25.46
C ASP A 134 10.34 3.42 24.61
N PRO A 135 10.65 2.15 24.29
CA PRO A 135 9.71 1.32 23.54
C PRO A 135 8.38 1.28 24.31
N PRO A 136 7.23 1.37 23.61
CA PRO A 136 5.94 1.33 24.29
C PRO A 136 5.83 0.03 25.08
N GLU A 137 5.37 0.10 26.32
CA GLU A 137 5.09 -1.12 27.08
C GLU A 137 3.94 -1.87 26.40
N PHE A 138 4.01 -3.20 26.33
CA PHE A 138 2.97 -4.03 25.72
C PHE A 138 2.31 -4.91 26.79
N ASN A 139 0.98 -5.03 26.75
CA ASN A 139 0.23 -6.04 27.49
C ASN A 139 -0.46 -7.03 26.54
N GLU A 140 -1.20 -7.98 27.10
CA GLU A 140 -2.00 -8.98 26.38
C GLU A 140 -3.06 -8.39 25.41
N HIS A 141 -3.31 -7.08 25.49
CA HIS A 141 -4.25 -6.32 24.66
C HIS A 141 -3.57 -5.31 23.72
N GLY A 142 -2.23 -5.27 23.68
CA GLY A 142 -1.46 -4.39 22.78
C GLY A 142 -0.65 -3.30 23.51
N PRO A 143 -0.25 -2.21 22.82
CA PRO A 143 0.58 -1.16 23.41
C PRO A 143 -0.19 -0.43 24.53
N ILE A 144 0.40 -0.39 25.71
CA ILE A 144 -0.05 0.38 26.86
C ILE A 144 0.17 1.85 26.52
N ARG A 145 -0.91 2.63 26.40
CA ARG A 145 -0.79 4.09 26.31
C ARG A 145 -0.17 4.62 27.59
N THR A 146 1.11 5.00 27.55
CA THR A 146 1.71 5.88 28.54
C THR A 146 0.96 7.21 28.50
N ARG A 147 0.38 7.62 29.64
CA ARG A 147 -0.31 8.90 29.77
C ARG A 147 0.68 10.04 29.48
N VAL A 148 0.22 11.01 28.68
CA VAL A 148 0.84 12.34 28.53
C VAL A 148 0.92 13.02 29.89
#